data_AF-A0A379F6F8-F1
#
_entry.id   AF-A0A379F6F8-F1
#
_cell.length_a   1.000
_cell.length_b   1.000
_cell.length_c   1.000
_cell.angle_alpha   90.00
_cell.angle_beta   90.00
_cell.angle_gamma   90.00
#
_symmetry.space_group_name_H-M   'P 1'
#
loop_
_entity.id
_entity.type
_entity.pdbx_description
1 polymer ?
#
loop_
_entity_poly.entity_id
_entity_poly.type
_entity_poly.pdbx_seq_one_letter_code
_entity_poly.pdbx_strand_id
1 'polypeptide(L)' 'MSHYDEVVKQVDDAIATTSIETMNELLVELGKDKTIEYPLRYEQQERLRTAIFHHGEKQR' A
#
# COMPACT_ATOMS: atom_id res chain seq x y z
N MET A 1 -15.89 -2.14 -10.81
CA MET A 1 -14.63 -2.61 -10.21
C MET A 1 -14.95 -3.09 -8.81
N SER A 2 -14.28 -4.13 -8.32
CA SER A 2 -14.38 -4.48 -6.90
C SER A 2 -13.66 -3.42 -6.08
N HIS A 3 -14.10 -3.19 -4.84
CA HIS A 3 -13.38 -2.36 -3.87
C HIS A 3 -11.91 -2.81 -3.72
N TYR A 4 -11.66 -4.12 -3.81
CA TYR A 4 -10.30 -4.65 -3.84
C TYR A 4 -9.49 -4.20 -5.06
N ASP A 5 -10.09 -4.14 -6.25
CA ASP A 5 -9.38 -3.71 -7.47
C ASP A 5 -9.00 -2.23 -7.38
N GLU A 6 -9.84 -1.42 -6.76
CA GLU A 6 -9.58 0.01 -6.52
C GLU A 6 -8.39 0.19 -5.57
N VAL A 7 -8.34 -0.61 -4.51
CA VAL A 7 -7.22 -0.63 -3.56
C VAL A 7 -5.92 -1.08 -4.21
N VAL A 8 -5.95 -2.14 -5.04
CA VAL A 8 -4.77 -2.59 -5.78
C VAL A 8 -4.22 -1.46 -6.66
N LYS A 9 -5.10 -0.76 -7.37
CA LYS A 9 -4.70 0.38 -8.20
C LYS A 9 -4.10 1.52 -7.37
N GLN A 10 -4.69 1.87 -6.23
CA GLN A 10 -4.16 2.91 -5.34
C GLN A 10 -2.76 2.54 -4.80
N VAL A 11 -2.54 1.27 -4.45
CA VAL A 11 -1.23 0.76 -4.02
C VAL A 11 -0.21 0.89 -5.14
N ASP A 12 -0.57 0.49 -6.37
CA ASP A 12 0.31 0.62 -7.53
C ASP A 12 0.69 2.08 -7.81
N ASP A 13 -0.29 2.99 -7.76
CA ASP A 13 -0.08 4.43 -7.95
C ASP A 13 0.80 5.03 -6.84
N ALA A 14 0.59 4.63 -5.58
CA ALA A 14 1.40 5.08 -4.44
C ALA A 14 2.87 4.62 -4.55
N ILE A 15 3.08 3.37 -4.98
CA ILE A 15 4.42 2.83 -5.24
C ILE A 15 5.09 3.56 -6.41
N ALA A 16 4.35 3.88 -7.47
CA ALA A 16 4.88 4.58 -8.64
C ALA A 16 5.25 6.05 -8.35
N THR A 17 4.52 6.73 -7.46
CA THR A 17 4.77 8.14 -7.09
C THR A 17 5.93 8.31 -6.10
N THR A 18 6.46 7.22 -5.52
CA THR A 18 7.65 7.19 -4.65
C THR A 18 7.54 8.00 -3.35
N SER A 19 6.34 8.43 -2.98
CA SER A 19 6.07 9.19 -1.76
C SER A 19 5.90 8.25 -0.56
N ILE A 20 6.86 8.27 0.38
CA ILE A 20 6.77 7.51 1.64
C ILE A 20 5.58 7.94 2.49
N GLU A 21 5.24 9.23 2.49
CA GLU A 21 4.07 9.76 3.20
C GLU A 21 2.79 9.12 2.68
N THR A 22 2.58 9.14 1.36
CA THR A 22 1.39 8.55 0.71
C THR A 22 1.29 7.04 0.96
N MET A 23 2.41 6.30 0.88
CA MET A 23 2.41 4.87 1.19
C MET A 23 2.06 4.58 2.66
N ASN A 24 2.51 5.41 3.60
CA ASN A 24 2.18 5.26 5.03
C ASN A 24 0.73 5.59 5.35
N GLU A 25 0.16 6.62 4.73
CA GLU A 25 -1.26 6.95 4.85
C GLU A 25 -2.13 5.77 4.37
N LEU A 26 -1.80 5.22 3.20
CA LEU A 26 -2.52 4.08 2.63
C LEU A 26 -2.40 2.81 3.48
N LEU A 27 -1.25 2.58 4.15
CA LEU A 27 -1.10 1.49 5.12
C LEU A 27 -2.09 1.61 6.28
N VAL A 28 -2.29 2.82 6.80
CA VAL A 28 -3.22 3.09 7.91
C VAL A 28 -4.67 2.92 7.45
N GLU A 29 -5.01 3.41 6.26
CA GLU A 29 -6.34 3.26 5.68
C GLU A 29 -6.68 1.79 5.45
N LEU A 30 -5.76 1.04 4.82
CA LEU A 30 -5.92 -0.41 4.64
C LEU A 30 -6.12 -1.11 5.98
N GLY A 31 -5.33 -0.77 7.01
CA GLY A 31 -5.48 -1.38 8.34
C GLY A 31 -6.86 -1.19 8.98
N LYS A 32 -7.59 -0.13 8.62
CA LYS A 32 -8.95 0.15 9.10
C LYS A 32 -10.02 -0.50 8.22
N ASP A 33 -9.68 -0.85 7.00
CA ASP A 33 -10.61 -1.40 6.03
C ASP A 33 -10.92 -2.87 6.32
N LYS A 34 -12.09 -3.11 6.92
CA LYS A 34 -12.62 -4.44 7.23
C LYS A 34 -13.45 -5.04 6.09
N THR A 35 -13.60 -4.34 4.97
CA THR A 35 -14.39 -4.81 3.82
C THR A 35 -13.59 -5.75 2.92
N ILE A 36 -12.26 -5.74 3.04
CA ILE A 36 -11.34 -6.67 2.36
C ILE A 36 -10.98 -7.80 3.32
N GLU A 37 -10.94 -9.02 2.78
CA GLU A 37 -10.47 -10.20 3.50
C GLU A 37 -9.04 -10.00 4.04
N TYR A 38 -8.77 -10.55 5.23
CA TYR A 38 -7.48 -10.36 5.90
C TYR A 38 -6.27 -10.70 5.02
N PRO A 39 -6.23 -11.84 4.30
CA PRO A 39 -5.09 -12.20 3.47
C PRO A 39 -4.84 -11.19 2.34
N LEU A 40 -5.91 -10.74 1.68
CA LEU A 40 -5.84 -9.79 0.57
C LEU A 40 -5.37 -8.41 1.03
N ARG A 41 -5.91 -7.93 2.16
CA ARG A 41 -5.44 -6.68 2.79
C ARG A 41 -3.98 -6.79 3.19
N TYR A 42 -3.58 -7.90 3.81
CA TYR A 42 -2.21 -8.11 4.27
C TYR A 42 -1.21 -8.12 3.10
N GLU A 43 -1.56 -8.75 1.98
CA GLU A 43 -0.76 -8.72 0.75
C GLU A 43 -0.49 -7.30 0.30
N GLN A 44 -1.52 -6.46 0.20
CA GLN A 44 -1.36 -5.07 -0.23
C GLN A 44 -0.54 -4.23 0.75
N GLN A 45 -0.70 -4.47 2.06
CA GLN A 45 0.13 -3.83 3.08
C GLN A 45 1.60 -4.23 2.97
N GLU A 46 1.89 -5.50 2.68
CA GLU A 46 3.27 -5.97 2.55
C GLU A 46 3.96 -5.35 1.33
N ARG A 47 3.24 -5.23 0.21
CA ARG A 47 3.73 -4.53 -0.98
C ARG A 47 4.16 -3.10 -0.66
N LEU A 48 3.35 -2.35 0.09
CA LEU A 48 3.69 -1.00 0.54
C LEU A 48 4.92 -0.98 1.46
N ARG A 49 5.01 -1.89 2.43
CA ARG A 49 6.18 -1.97 3.35
C ARG A 49 7.47 -2.24 2.59
N THR A 50 7.45 -3.17 1.63
CA THR A 50 8.61 -3.48 0.77
C THR A 50 9.02 -2.26 -0.06
N ALA A 51 8.05 -1.55 -0.66
CA ALA A 51 8.34 -0.34 -1.44
C ALA A 51 8.93 0.80 -0.59
N ILE A 52 8.38 1.03 0.62
CA ILE A 52 8.92 2.01 1.59
C ILE A 52 10.36 1.66 1.95
N PHE A 53 10.64 0.38 2.26
CA PHE A 53 11.99 -0.07 2.61
C PHE A 53 12.98 0.20 1.47
N HIS A 54 12.66 -0.20 0.24
CA HIS A 54 13.52 0.05 -0.92
C HIS A 54 13.69 1.55 -1.23
N HIS A 55 12.68 2.39 -0.98
CA HIS A 55 12.82 3.84 -1.10
C HIS A 55 13.75 4.42 -0.05
N GLY A 56 13.66 3.97 1.20
CA GLY A 56 14.56 4.37 2.27
C GLY A 56 16.02 3.98 2.02
N GLU A 57 16.27 2.82 1.41
CA GLU A 57 17.61 2.40 1.00
C GLU A 57 18.17 3.22 -0.16
N LYS A 58 17.33 3.57 -1.15
CA LYS A 58 17.76 4.41 -2.30
C LYS A 58 18.11 5.84 -1.94
N GLN A 59 17.59 6.37 -0.82
CA GLN A 59 17.88 7.72 -0.33
C GLN A 59 19.06 7.80 0.64
N ARG A 60 19.74 6.67 0.91
CA ARG A 60 20.87 6.57 1.84
C ARG A 60 22.21 6.64 1.12
#